data_AF-A0A923U1V9-F1
#
_entry.id   AF-A0A923U1V9-F1
#
_cell.length_a   1.000
_cell.length_b   1.000
_cell.length_c   1.000
_cell.angle_alpha   90.00
_cell.angle_beta   90.00
_cell.angle_gamma   90.00
#
_symmetry.space_group_name_H-M   'P 1'
#
loop_
_entity.id
_entity.type
_entity.pdbx_description
1 polymer ?
#
loop_
_entity_poly.entity_id
_entity_poly.type
_entity_poly.pdbx_seq_one_letter_code
_entity_poly.pdbx_strand_id
1 'polypeptide(L)'
;GVRPGLVLSDPTPLRQEWLKRYHEIERKLGKLKSDWRRFEDEAHTGFQQWYHQVFFEELSLLTELGEQIREKQSFFTAIEVNKRVYRLSDKQAYRKVMKALDEKRDPFPDPEDLERCRREETEEREALLEARRLAREELKRQFQNQDFVDEDFGDEHSDEDNGDSSKHRSRVEEDEEPNEKTSARAKAVSLLKSLYRKIVRTLHPDSGYQMSPAEKILWQQTQTAYKTNDLETLKMISLKIEGKGNIIVSKVEQIGELINLCKTLEQELTSLQNIKERNKGEPLYQFWLSEKQPKIRKHLKYEIAGDLERQTYRLKSFLREANQELEFLARKYR
;
A
#
# COMPACT_ATOMS: atom_id res chain seq x y z
N GLY A 1 61.58 -26.46 1.39
CA GLY A 1 60.32 -25.71 1.61
C GLY A 1 59.15 -26.65 1.47
N VAL A 2 58.49 -26.98 2.58
CA VAL A 2 57.32 -27.88 2.60
C VAL A 2 56.13 -27.08 2.06
N ARG A 3 55.54 -27.51 0.94
CA ARG A 3 54.29 -26.95 0.44
C ARG A 3 53.16 -27.40 1.39
N PRO A 4 52.31 -26.49 1.90
CA PRO A 4 51.17 -26.89 2.71
C PRO A 4 50.22 -27.71 1.84
N GLY A 5 49.93 -28.95 2.25
CA GLY A 5 48.96 -29.80 1.60
C GLY A 5 47.56 -29.21 1.74
N LEU A 6 46.90 -28.97 0.61
CA LEU A 6 45.45 -28.77 0.58
C LEU A 6 44.80 -30.05 1.07
N VAL A 7 44.22 -30.02 2.28
CA VAL A 7 43.36 -31.09 2.77
C VAL A 7 42.05 -31.02 1.97
N LEU A 8 41.85 -31.99 1.08
CA LEU A 8 40.57 -32.28 0.45
C LEU A 8 39.62 -32.81 1.55
N SER A 9 38.97 -31.89 2.25
CA SER A 9 37.87 -32.24 3.15
C SER A 9 36.71 -32.74 2.28
N ASP A 10 36.26 -33.97 2.52
CA ASP A 10 35.10 -34.55 1.83
C ASP A 10 33.85 -33.68 2.12
N PRO A 11 33.24 -33.04 1.11
CA PRO A 11 32.09 -32.16 1.31
C PRO A 11 30.79 -32.93 1.59
N THR A 12 30.77 -34.26 1.44
CA THR A 12 29.57 -35.10 1.51
C THR A 12 28.84 -35.05 2.87
N PRO A 13 29.49 -35.25 4.03
CA PRO A 13 28.80 -35.18 5.33
C PRO A 13 28.23 -33.80 5.62
N LEU A 14 28.96 -32.73 5.26
CA LEU A 14 28.49 -31.36 5.42
C LEU A 14 27.25 -31.09 4.56
N ARG A 15 27.26 -31.55 3.31
CA ARG A 15 26.11 -31.43 2.40
C ARG A 15 24.88 -32.15 2.95
N GLN A 16 25.02 -33.37 3.47
CA GLN A 16 23.91 -34.13 4.06
C GLN A 16 23.27 -33.39 5.24
N GLU A 17 24.08 -32.75 6.08
CA GLU A 17 23.57 -31.96 7.22
C GLU A 17 22.73 -30.76 6.76
N TRP A 18 23.23 -30.00 5.79
CA TRP A 18 22.48 -28.88 5.22
C TRP A 18 21.21 -29.31 4.48
N LEU A 19 21.20 -30.49 3.86
CA LEU A 19 20.00 -31.06 3.24
C LEU A 19 18.93 -31.41 4.29
N LYS A 20 19.33 -32.00 5.43
CA LYS A 20 18.41 -32.26 6.54
C LYS A 20 17.80 -30.96 7.06
N ARG A 21 18.63 -29.94 7.30
CA ARG A 21 18.19 -28.63 7.75
C ARG A 21 17.22 -27.99 6.76
N TYR A 22 17.54 -28.05 5.45
CA TYR A 22 16.65 -27.57 4.39
C TYR A 22 15.25 -28.20 4.49
N HIS A 23 15.18 -29.53 4.54
CA HIS A 23 13.89 -30.23 4.61
C HIS A 23 13.15 -29.98 5.92
N GLU A 24 13.85 -29.76 7.03
CA GLU A 24 13.23 -29.37 8.29
C GLU A 24 12.57 -27.98 8.19
N ILE A 25 13.28 -26.99 7.66
CA ILE A 25 12.76 -25.63 7.46
C ILE A 25 11.58 -25.66 6.48
N GLU A 26 11.73 -26.36 5.36
CA GLU A 26 10.69 -26.53 4.35
C GLU A 26 9.41 -27.14 4.95
N ARG A 27 9.55 -28.20 5.78
CA ARG A 27 8.41 -28.81 6.46
C ARG A 27 7.73 -27.84 7.43
N LYS A 28 8.50 -27.06 8.19
CA LYS A 28 7.95 -26.05 9.12
C LYS A 28 7.23 -24.94 8.35
N LEU A 29 7.84 -24.44 7.28
CA LEU A 29 7.27 -23.42 6.40
C LEU A 29 5.98 -23.92 5.74
N GLY A 30 5.98 -25.16 5.22
CA GLY A 30 4.82 -25.77 4.60
C GLY A 30 3.64 -25.92 5.56
N LYS A 31 3.90 -26.36 6.80
CA LYS A 31 2.87 -26.39 7.86
C LYS A 31 2.33 -25.00 8.16
N LEU A 32 3.22 -24.02 8.37
CA LEU A 32 2.81 -22.65 8.70
C LEU A 32 2.01 -22.00 7.56
N LYS A 33 2.42 -22.19 6.30
CA LYS A 33 1.69 -21.71 5.11
C LYS A 33 0.32 -22.39 4.98
N SER A 34 0.22 -23.69 5.26
CA SER A 34 -1.05 -24.41 5.26
C SER A 34 -1.99 -23.92 6.36
N ASP A 35 -1.49 -23.74 7.58
CA ASP A 35 -2.26 -23.22 8.70
C ASP A 35 -2.75 -21.80 8.40
N TRP A 36 -1.89 -20.97 7.81
CA TRP A 36 -2.22 -19.59 7.44
C TRP A 36 -3.28 -19.52 6.33
N ARG A 37 -3.19 -20.37 5.30
CA ARG A 37 -4.23 -20.44 4.26
C ARG A 37 -5.58 -20.86 4.83
N ARG A 38 -5.61 -21.87 5.70
CA ARG A 38 -6.85 -22.28 6.39
C ARG A 38 -7.43 -21.13 7.22
N PHE A 39 -6.57 -20.38 7.92
CA PHE A 39 -6.99 -19.19 8.63
C PHE A 39 -7.61 -18.16 7.68
N GLU A 40 -6.96 -17.82 6.56
CA GLU A 40 -7.49 -16.86 5.59
C GLU A 40 -8.83 -17.32 4.98
N ASP A 41 -8.93 -18.59 4.57
CA ASP A 41 -10.10 -19.12 3.86
C ASP A 41 -11.29 -19.36 4.81
N GLU A 42 -11.08 -19.99 5.97
CA GLU A 42 -12.17 -20.44 6.85
C GLU A 42 -12.50 -19.42 7.94
N ALA A 43 -11.48 -18.75 8.51
CA ALA A 43 -11.71 -17.89 9.67
C ALA A 43 -12.50 -16.64 9.30
N HIS A 44 -12.23 -16.03 8.14
CA HIS A 44 -12.92 -14.80 7.71
C HIS A 44 -14.43 -15.00 7.60
N THR A 45 -14.85 -16.00 6.80
CA THR A 45 -16.26 -16.28 6.60
C THR A 45 -16.93 -16.75 7.89
N GLY A 46 -16.26 -17.63 8.66
CA GLY A 46 -16.78 -18.11 9.94
C GLY A 46 -16.95 -16.99 10.97
N PHE A 47 -15.97 -16.09 11.07
CA PHE A 47 -16.01 -14.94 11.95
C PHE A 47 -17.11 -13.96 11.54
N GLN A 48 -17.23 -13.62 10.26
CA GLN A 48 -18.28 -12.72 9.77
C GLN A 48 -19.67 -13.28 10.07
N GLN A 49 -19.91 -14.56 9.77
CA GLN A 49 -21.20 -15.20 10.08
C GLN A 49 -21.49 -15.18 11.57
N TRP A 50 -20.52 -15.54 12.41
CA TRP A 50 -20.66 -15.50 13.85
C TRP A 50 -20.92 -14.08 14.37
N TYR A 51 -20.16 -13.10 13.88
CA TYR A 51 -20.27 -11.69 14.26
C TYR A 51 -21.65 -11.15 13.94
N HIS A 52 -22.15 -11.38 12.72
CA HIS A 52 -23.51 -10.98 12.35
C HIS A 52 -24.58 -11.72 13.14
N GLN A 53 -24.42 -13.02 13.43
CA GLN A 53 -25.40 -13.77 14.20
C GLN A 53 -25.47 -13.31 15.67
N VAL A 54 -24.32 -13.00 16.27
CA VAL A 54 -24.26 -12.66 17.70
C VAL A 54 -24.58 -11.19 17.96
N PHE A 55 -24.23 -10.29 17.05
CA PHE A 55 -24.33 -8.84 17.24
C PHE A 55 -25.29 -8.18 16.25
N PHE A 56 -26.27 -8.94 15.72
CA PHE A 56 -27.20 -8.43 14.71
C PHE A 56 -27.91 -7.16 15.16
N GLU A 57 -28.43 -7.15 16.39
CA GLU A 57 -29.23 -6.03 16.92
C GLU A 57 -28.38 -4.78 17.06
N GLU A 58 -27.17 -4.89 17.61
CA GLU A 58 -26.24 -3.78 17.77
C GLU A 58 -25.78 -3.23 16.42
N LEU A 59 -25.50 -4.09 15.44
CA LEU A 59 -25.12 -3.70 14.09
C LEU A 59 -26.27 -3.00 13.35
N SER A 60 -27.49 -3.51 13.51
CA SER A 60 -28.69 -2.88 12.94
C SER A 60 -28.89 -1.49 13.54
N LEU A 61 -28.76 -1.35 14.87
CA LEU A 61 -28.87 -0.07 15.55
C LEU A 61 -27.78 0.92 15.10
N LEU A 62 -26.53 0.48 14.96
CA LEU A 62 -25.45 1.33 14.45
C LEU A 62 -25.72 1.81 13.01
N THR A 63 -26.25 0.92 12.18
CA THR A 63 -26.62 1.25 10.79
C THR A 63 -27.74 2.29 10.76
N GLU A 64 -28.79 2.08 11.55
CA GLU A 64 -29.91 3.01 11.68
C GLU A 64 -29.45 4.39 12.18
N LEU A 65 -28.63 4.43 13.24
CA LEU A 65 -28.06 5.69 13.75
C LEU A 65 -27.19 6.38 12.69
N GLY A 66 -26.39 5.61 11.95
CA GLY A 66 -25.56 6.13 10.87
C GLY A 66 -26.38 6.73 9.72
N GLU A 67 -27.49 6.08 9.35
CA GLU A 67 -28.43 6.59 8.35
C GLU A 67 -29.10 7.89 8.80
N GLN A 68 -29.57 7.95 10.05
CA GLN A 68 -30.16 9.17 10.61
C GLN A 68 -29.17 10.33 10.64
N ILE A 69 -27.91 10.09 11.03
CA ILE A 69 -26.85 11.10 11.00
C ILE A 69 -26.60 11.58 9.57
N ARG A 70 -26.49 10.64 8.61
CA ARG A 70 -26.26 10.97 7.19
C ARG A 70 -27.41 11.79 6.63
N GLU A 71 -28.66 11.47 6.98
CA GLU A 71 -29.84 12.25 6.61
C GLU A 71 -29.74 13.70 7.12
N LYS A 72 -29.38 13.88 8.40
CA LYS A 72 -29.20 15.23 8.99
C LYS A 72 -28.05 15.99 8.32
N GLN A 73 -26.91 15.34 8.08
CA GLN A 73 -25.77 15.94 7.39
C GLN A 73 -26.11 16.32 5.95
N SER A 74 -26.87 15.49 5.24
CA SER A 74 -27.37 15.77 3.90
C SER A 74 -28.27 17.00 3.90
N PHE A 75 -29.12 17.18 4.91
CA PHE A 75 -29.94 18.37 5.07
C PHE A 75 -29.10 19.65 5.24
N PHE A 76 -28.10 19.63 6.14
CA PHE A 76 -27.20 20.78 6.32
C PHE A 76 -26.43 21.09 5.04
N THR A 77 -25.94 20.06 4.36
CA THR A 77 -25.22 20.22 3.08
C THR A 77 -26.13 20.80 2.02
N ALA A 78 -27.38 20.37 1.92
CA ALA A 78 -28.35 20.94 0.99
C ALA A 78 -28.58 22.44 1.26
N ILE A 79 -28.63 22.87 2.52
CA ILE A 79 -28.75 24.30 2.89
C ILE A 79 -27.52 25.08 2.40
N GLU A 80 -26.32 24.62 2.75
CA GLU A 80 -25.07 25.31 2.37
C GLU A 80 -24.89 25.37 0.85
N VAL A 81 -25.22 24.28 0.16
CA VAL A 81 -25.15 24.22 -1.30
C VAL A 81 -26.18 25.16 -1.94
N ASN A 82 -27.43 25.20 -1.45
CA ASN A 82 -28.44 26.15 -1.95
C ASN A 82 -28.05 27.60 -1.66
N LYS A 83 -27.46 27.88 -0.50
CA LYS A 83 -26.94 29.20 -0.13
C LYS A 83 -25.89 29.68 -1.13
N ARG A 84 -24.92 28.82 -1.44
CA ARG A 84 -23.85 29.11 -2.39
C ARG A 84 -24.37 29.29 -3.82
N VAL A 85 -25.09 28.29 -4.33
CA VAL A 85 -25.55 28.24 -5.73
C VAL A 85 -26.53 29.36 -6.07
N TYR A 86 -27.44 29.69 -5.15
CA TYR A 86 -28.48 30.70 -5.39
C TYR A 86 -28.20 32.04 -4.70
N ARG A 87 -27.02 32.23 -4.08
CA ARG A 87 -26.62 33.43 -3.32
C ARG A 87 -27.70 33.86 -2.30
N LEU A 88 -28.31 32.88 -1.63
CA LEU A 88 -29.41 33.10 -0.69
C LEU A 88 -28.87 33.41 0.71
N SER A 89 -29.66 34.12 1.51
CA SER A 89 -29.43 34.16 2.97
C SER A 89 -29.72 32.80 3.60
N ASP A 90 -29.15 32.52 4.78
CA ASP A 90 -29.39 31.27 5.53
C ASP A 90 -30.88 30.96 5.70
N LYS A 91 -31.71 31.98 5.99
CA LYS A 91 -33.16 31.85 6.16
C LYS A 91 -33.85 31.43 4.86
N GLN A 92 -33.43 32.00 3.73
CA GLN A 92 -34.00 31.68 2.41
C GLN A 92 -33.59 30.28 1.94
N ALA A 93 -32.32 29.91 2.12
CA ALA A 93 -31.82 28.57 1.81
C ALA A 93 -32.54 27.49 2.63
N TYR A 94 -32.68 27.71 3.95
CA TYR A 94 -33.46 26.84 4.83
C TYR A 94 -34.91 26.64 4.34
N ARG A 95 -35.62 27.74 4.04
CA ARG A 95 -37.01 27.68 3.56
C ARG A 95 -37.13 26.97 2.21
N LYS A 96 -36.15 27.16 1.32
CA LYS A 96 -36.12 26.48 0.01
C LYS A 96 -35.97 24.97 0.18
N VAL A 97 -35.03 24.53 1.03
CA VAL A 97 -34.82 23.11 1.35
C VAL A 97 -36.06 22.51 2.02
N MET A 98 -36.64 23.19 3.01
CA MET A 98 -37.87 22.73 3.68
C MET A 98 -39.04 22.57 2.70
N LYS A 99 -39.23 23.56 1.80
CA LYS A 99 -40.27 23.48 0.76
C LYS A 99 -40.05 22.29 -0.18
N ALA A 100 -38.81 22.03 -0.59
CA ALA A 100 -38.50 20.87 -1.44
C ALA A 100 -38.85 19.55 -0.73
N LEU A 101 -38.52 19.43 0.55
CA LEU A 101 -38.86 18.25 1.36
C LEU A 101 -40.37 18.05 1.55
N ASP A 102 -41.11 19.13 1.82
CA ASP A 102 -42.59 19.08 1.93
C ASP A 102 -43.23 18.62 0.60
N GLU A 103 -42.64 19.02 -0.54
CA GLU A 103 -43.05 18.61 -1.88
C GLU A 103 -42.51 17.23 -2.30
N LYS A 104 -41.77 16.52 -1.43
CA LYS A 104 -41.07 15.25 -1.73
C LYS A 104 -40.15 15.33 -2.95
N ARG A 105 -39.53 16.49 -3.16
CA ARG A 105 -38.51 16.73 -4.19
C ARG A 105 -37.12 16.63 -3.59
N ASP A 106 -36.13 16.45 -4.45
CA ASP A 106 -34.73 16.53 -4.06
C ASP A 106 -34.42 17.95 -3.51
N PRO A 107 -33.91 18.08 -2.26
CA PRO A 107 -33.54 19.37 -1.70
C PRO A 107 -32.28 19.98 -2.31
N PHE A 108 -31.48 19.22 -3.07
CA PHE A 108 -30.30 19.74 -3.73
C PHE A 108 -30.65 20.57 -4.97
N PRO A 109 -29.82 21.56 -5.35
CA PRO A 109 -30.01 22.30 -6.58
C PRO A 109 -29.95 21.39 -7.82
N ASP A 110 -30.57 21.84 -8.90
CA ASP A 110 -30.47 21.19 -10.19
C ASP A 110 -28.98 21.07 -10.62
N PRO A 111 -28.55 19.93 -11.17
CA PRO A 111 -27.22 19.78 -11.78
C PRO A 111 -26.80 20.95 -12.67
N GLU A 112 -27.71 21.54 -13.46
CA GLU A 112 -27.39 22.68 -14.33
C GLU A 112 -27.02 23.94 -13.53
N ASP A 113 -27.72 24.20 -12.43
CA ASP A 113 -27.45 25.32 -11.53
C ASP A 113 -26.09 25.13 -10.82
N LEU A 114 -25.77 23.90 -10.42
CA LEU A 114 -24.49 23.52 -9.83
C LEU A 114 -23.32 23.71 -10.80
N GLU A 115 -23.49 23.34 -12.06
CA GLU A 115 -22.48 23.54 -13.10
C GLU A 115 -22.29 25.00 -13.45
N ARG A 116 -23.36 25.80 -13.48
CA ARG A 116 -23.26 27.24 -13.67
C ARG A 116 -22.49 27.90 -12.52
N CYS A 117 -22.83 27.57 -11.27
CA CYS A 117 -22.11 28.08 -10.09
C CYS A 117 -20.62 27.70 -10.12
N ARG A 118 -20.28 26.45 -10.50
CA ARG A 118 -18.89 26.00 -10.63
C ARG A 118 -18.12 26.79 -11.69
N ARG A 119 -18.74 27.07 -12.85
CA ARG A 119 -18.13 27.87 -13.92
C ARG A 119 -17.86 29.31 -13.48
N GLU A 120 -18.83 29.94 -12.82
CA GLU A 120 -18.66 31.28 -12.25
C GLU A 120 -17.51 31.31 -11.23
N GLU A 121 -17.43 30.33 -10.32
CA GLU A 121 -16.33 30.23 -9.34
C GLU A 121 -14.96 30.06 -10.01
N THR A 122 -14.88 29.27 -11.09
CA THR A 122 -13.62 29.11 -11.84
C THR A 122 -13.23 30.40 -12.56
N GLU A 123 -14.18 31.08 -13.18
CA GLU A 123 -13.95 32.36 -13.88
C GLU A 123 -13.52 33.45 -12.88
N GLU A 124 -14.17 33.56 -11.71
CA GLU A 124 -13.79 34.50 -10.65
C GLU A 124 -12.38 34.21 -10.12
N ARG A 125 -12.03 32.93 -9.93
CA ARG A 125 -10.68 32.53 -9.49
C ARG A 125 -9.61 32.88 -10.52
N GLU A 126 -9.87 32.61 -11.80
CA GLU A 126 -8.96 32.96 -12.88
C GLU A 126 -8.80 34.49 -13.00
N ALA A 127 -9.89 35.24 -12.92
CA ALA A 127 -9.86 36.70 -12.90
C ALA A 127 -9.05 37.25 -11.71
N LEU A 128 -9.16 36.64 -10.52
CA LEU A 128 -8.38 37.03 -9.34
C LEU A 128 -6.88 36.76 -9.53
N LEU A 129 -6.52 35.60 -10.09
CA LEU A 129 -5.13 35.26 -10.40
C LEU A 129 -4.53 36.22 -11.44
N GLU A 130 -5.32 36.55 -12.46
CA GLU A 130 -4.92 37.50 -13.50
C GLU A 130 -4.78 38.92 -12.94
N ALA A 131 -5.71 39.37 -12.10
CA ALA A 131 -5.61 40.65 -11.40
C ALA A 131 -4.36 40.71 -10.51
N ARG A 132 -4.03 39.60 -9.81
CA ARG A 132 -2.81 39.50 -9.01
C ARG A 132 -1.55 39.52 -9.88
N ARG A 133 -1.58 38.88 -11.06
CA ARG A 133 -0.48 38.92 -12.05
C ARG A 133 -0.25 40.34 -12.54
N LEU A 134 -1.30 41.03 -12.96
CA LEU A 134 -1.23 42.42 -13.44
C LEU A 134 -0.78 43.38 -12.34
N ALA A 135 -1.27 43.21 -11.11
CA ALA A 135 -0.81 44.01 -9.97
C ALA A 135 0.69 43.81 -9.69
N ARG A 136 1.19 42.57 -9.79
CA ARG A 136 2.62 42.28 -9.65
C ARG A 136 3.45 42.90 -10.77
N GLU A 137 2.95 42.87 -12.01
CA GLU A 137 3.61 43.49 -13.16
C GLU A 137 3.63 45.01 -13.08
N GLU A 138 2.54 45.64 -12.65
CA GLU A 138 2.48 47.08 -12.44
C GLU A 138 3.42 47.52 -11.31
N LEU A 139 3.46 46.76 -10.21
CA LEU A 139 4.44 46.98 -9.14
C LEU A 139 5.87 46.90 -9.70
N LYS A 140 6.18 45.83 -10.44
CA LYS A 140 7.49 45.68 -11.09
C LYS A 140 7.82 46.87 -12.01
N ARG A 141 6.85 47.39 -12.76
CA ARG A 141 7.02 48.56 -13.63
C ARG A 141 7.26 49.85 -12.84
N GLN A 142 6.57 50.05 -11.72
CA GLN A 142 6.76 51.22 -10.85
C GLN A 142 8.15 51.22 -10.19
N PHE A 143 8.64 50.04 -9.79
CA PHE A 143 9.93 49.89 -9.14
C PHE A 143 11.12 49.75 -10.11
N GLN A 144 10.90 49.51 -11.42
CA GLN A 144 11.96 49.52 -12.43
C GLN A 144 12.56 50.91 -12.73
N ASN A 145 11.98 51.99 -12.20
CA ASN A 145 12.51 53.35 -12.32
C ASN A 145 13.26 53.85 -11.06
N GLN A 146 13.38 53.01 -10.03
CA GLN A 146 14.30 53.24 -8.92
C GLN A 146 15.30 52.08 -8.92
N ASP A 147 16.58 52.37 -9.06
CA ASP A 147 17.70 51.42 -8.93
C ASP A 147 17.75 50.83 -7.50
N PHE A 148 16.73 50.05 -7.14
CA PHE A 148 16.68 49.32 -5.89
C PHE A 148 17.18 47.91 -6.17
N VAL A 149 18.42 47.72 -5.75
CA VAL A 149 19.24 46.51 -5.75
C VAL A 149 18.39 45.25 -5.58
N ASP A 150 18.53 44.32 -6.53
CA ASP A 150 18.05 42.94 -6.47
C ASP A 150 18.60 42.24 -5.22
N GLU A 151 17.94 42.43 -4.07
CA GLU A 151 18.15 41.63 -2.87
C GLU A 151 17.08 40.54 -2.83
N ASP A 152 17.45 39.44 -3.47
CA ASP A 152 17.02 38.05 -3.33
C ASP A 152 16.23 37.73 -2.05
N PHE A 153 14.97 38.17 -1.99
CA PHE A 153 14.00 37.62 -1.05
C PHE A 153 13.43 36.34 -1.66
N GLY A 154 14.11 35.26 -1.29
CA GLY A 154 13.82 33.89 -1.67
C GLY A 154 12.34 33.56 -1.57
N ASP A 155 11.84 33.05 -2.70
CA ASP A 155 10.61 32.28 -2.81
C ASP A 155 10.85 30.95 -2.09
N GLU A 156 10.75 30.99 -0.76
CA GLU A 156 10.76 29.82 0.11
C GLU A 156 9.41 29.12 -0.03
N HIS A 157 9.29 28.33 -1.08
CA HIS A 157 8.48 27.12 -1.06
C HIS A 157 9.25 25.96 -1.71
N SER A 158 9.90 25.22 -0.82
CA SER A 158 10.27 23.82 -1.00
C SER A 158 9.05 22.98 -1.37
N ASP A 159 9.22 22.16 -2.41
CA ASP A 159 8.85 20.73 -2.46
C ASP A 159 9.56 20.19 -3.71
N GLU A 160 10.82 19.81 -3.57
CA GLU A 160 11.26 18.42 -3.45
C GLU A 160 10.93 17.51 -4.65
N ASP A 161 12.05 17.02 -5.20
CA ASP A 161 12.21 15.69 -5.81
C ASP A 161 12.17 15.58 -7.34
N ASN A 162 13.34 15.74 -7.96
CA ASN A 162 13.96 14.61 -8.66
C ASN A 162 15.44 14.92 -8.94
N GLY A 163 16.32 14.18 -8.24
CA GLY A 163 17.67 13.90 -8.73
C GLY A 163 17.63 13.06 -10.02
N ASP A 164 18.71 12.70 -10.69
CA ASP A 164 20.12 12.78 -10.42
C ASP A 164 20.82 12.37 -11.74
N SER A 165 22.03 12.89 -11.93
CA SER A 165 23.13 12.28 -12.67
C SER A 165 23.27 12.50 -14.18
N SER A 166 24.01 13.57 -14.48
CA SER A 166 25.42 13.50 -14.91
C SER A 166 25.76 12.56 -16.09
N LYS A 167 25.68 13.11 -17.30
CA LYS A 167 26.44 12.64 -18.47
C LYS A 167 27.83 13.28 -18.48
N HIS A 168 28.82 12.65 -17.85
CA HIS A 168 30.23 12.91 -18.15
C HIS A 168 30.79 11.84 -19.08
N ARG A 169 31.13 12.27 -20.30
CA ARG A 169 31.93 11.54 -21.27
C ARG A 169 33.38 11.46 -20.77
N SER A 170 33.91 10.24 -20.69
CA SER A 170 35.35 10.00 -20.62
C SER A 170 35.77 9.19 -21.84
N ARG A 171 36.53 9.83 -22.72
CA ARG A 171 37.28 9.24 -23.82
C ARG A 171 38.74 9.18 -23.36
N VAL A 172 39.24 7.99 -23.07
CA VAL A 172 40.68 7.69 -23.03
C VAL A 172 40.83 6.25 -23.55
N GLU A 173 41.45 6.14 -24.72
CA GLU A 173 42.12 4.93 -25.20
C GLU A 173 43.47 4.86 -24.49
N GLU A 174 43.86 3.71 -23.95
CA GLU A 174 45.26 3.34 -23.77
C GLU A 174 45.39 1.83 -23.58
N ASP A 175 46.36 1.27 -24.30
CA ASP A 175 46.76 -0.13 -24.40
C ASP A 175 47.37 -0.65 -23.09
N GLU A 176 46.87 -1.78 -22.55
CA GLU A 176 47.64 -2.61 -21.61
C GLU A 176 47.34 -4.11 -21.76
N GLU A 177 48.41 -4.90 -21.62
CA GLU A 177 48.57 -6.34 -21.85
C GLU A 177 47.63 -7.31 -21.08
N PRO A 178 47.45 -8.56 -21.56
CA PRO A 178 46.46 -9.49 -21.03
C PRO A 178 46.87 -10.12 -19.69
N ASN A 179 46.37 -9.54 -18.60
CA ASN A 179 46.45 -10.10 -17.26
C ASN A 179 45.37 -11.20 -17.05
N GLU A 180 45.76 -12.42 -16.67
CA GLU A 180 44.88 -13.61 -16.49
C GLU A 180 43.62 -13.38 -15.61
N LYS A 181 43.63 -12.35 -14.76
CA LYS A 181 42.48 -11.95 -13.93
C LYS A 181 41.30 -11.38 -14.74
N THR A 182 41.53 -10.89 -15.95
CA THR A 182 40.49 -10.39 -16.87
C THR A 182 39.63 -11.52 -17.43
N SER A 183 40.21 -12.72 -17.63
CA SER A 183 39.54 -13.89 -18.18
C SER A 183 38.46 -14.46 -17.24
N ALA A 184 38.75 -14.55 -15.93
CA ALA A 184 37.78 -15.06 -14.95
C ALA A 184 36.59 -14.09 -14.77
N ARG A 185 36.86 -12.78 -14.73
CA ARG A 185 35.82 -11.74 -14.64
C ARG A 185 34.96 -11.70 -15.90
N ALA A 186 35.57 -11.81 -17.09
CA ALA A 186 34.84 -11.88 -18.36
C ALA A 186 33.93 -13.13 -18.43
N LYS A 187 34.39 -14.29 -17.94
CA LYS A 187 33.59 -15.51 -17.83
C LYS A 187 32.41 -15.34 -16.87
N ALA A 188 32.62 -14.74 -15.70
CA ALA A 188 31.55 -14.47 -14.73
C ALA A 188 30.47 -13.53 -15.30
N VAL A 189 30.88 -12.46 -16.00
CA VAL A 189 29.95 -11.52 -16.66
C VAL A 189 29.20 -12.18 -17.82
N SER A 190 29.85 -13.06 -18.58
CA SER A 190 29.22 -13.86 -19.63
C SER A 190 28.15 -14.81 -19.06
N LEU A 191 28.46 -15.53 -17.99
CA LEU A 191 27.53 -16.42 -17.30
C LEU A 191 26.32 -15.64 -16.73
N LEU A 192 26.57 -14.49 -16.09
CA LEU A 192 25.53 -13.61 -15.57
C LEU A 192 24.56 -13.14 -16.66
N LYS A 193 25.08 -12.69 -17.80
CA LYS A 193 24.26 -12.32 -18.97
C LYS A 193 23.49 -13.51 -19.55
N SER A 194 24.10 -14.70 -19.58
CA SER A 194 23.44 -15.89 -20.11
C SER A 194 22.26 -16.36 -19.25
N LEU A 195 22.42 -16.36 -17.92
CA LEU A 195 21.38 -16.70 -16.95
C LEU A 195 20.26 -15.67 -16.99
N TYR A 196 20.61 -14.38 -16.99
CA TYR A 196 19.62 -13.31 -17.11
C TYR A 196 18.80 -13.45 -18.40
N ARG A 197 19.42 -13.66 -19.56
CA ARG A 197 18.71 -13.88 -20.83
C ARG A 197 17.80 -15.11 -20.78
N LYS A 198 18.22 -16.18 -20.11
CA LYS A 198 17.40 -17.39 -19.92
C LYS A 198 16.15 -17.08 -19.10
N ILE A 199 16.32 -16.40 -17.97
CA ILE A 199 15.24 -16.02 -17.06
C ILE A 199 14.26 -15.04 -17.74
N VAL A 200 14.79 -14.04 -18.43
CA VAL A 200 13.99 -13.06 -19.18
C VAL A 200 13.12 -13.75 -20.21
N ARG A 201 13.65 -14.66 -21.02
CA ARG A 201 12.82 -15.38 -22.01
C ARG A 201 11.67 -16.18 -21.40
N THR A 202 11.81 -16.63 -20.16
CA THR A 202 10.77 -17.39 -19.45
C THR A 202 9.80 -16.51 -18.64
N LEU A 203 10.24 -15.35 -18.16
CA LEU A 203 9.51 -14.46 -17.23
C LEU A 203 9.34 -13.04 -17.79
N HIS A 204 9.35 -12.82 -19.10
CA HIS A 204 9.12 -11.48 -19.66
C HIS A 204 7.60 -11.18 -19.78
N PRO A 205 7.12 -10.00 -19.37
CA PRO A 205 5.70 -9.65 -19.44
C PRO A 205 5.15 -9.61 -20.89
N ASP A 206 5.99 -9.33 -21.89
CA ASP A 206 5.58 -9.35 -23.31
C ASP A 206 5.42 -10.76 -23.91
N SER A 207 5.61 -11.83 -23.13
CA SER A 207 5.39 -13.21 -23.61
C SER A 207 3.92 -13.57 -23.76
N GLY A 208 2.98 -12.66 -23.48
CA GLY A 208 1.54 -12.83 -23.67
C GLY A 208 0.84 -13.65 -22.57
N TYR A 209 1.56 -14.03 -21.50
CA TYR A 209 1.02 -14.79 -20.37
C TYR A 209 0.63 -13.88 -19.20
N GLN A 210 -0.53 -14.14 -18.56
CA GLN A 210 -0.91 -13.47 -17.33
C GLN A 210 0.00 -13.95 -16.19
N MET A 211 0.99 -13.13 -15.84
CA MET A 211 1.88 -13.43 -14.72
C MET A 211 1.13 -13.48 -13.40
N SER A 212 1.33 -14.57 -12.66
CA SER A 212 0.94 -14.65 -11.26
C SER A 212 1.69 -13.59 -10.42
N PRO A 213 1.14 -13.15 -9.28
CA PRO A 213 1.83 -12.23 -8.38
C PRO A 213 3.23 -12.71 -7.97
N ALA A 214 3.41 -14.02 -7.79
CA ALA A 214 4.70 -14.62 -7.46
C ALA A 214 5.74 -14.48 -8.59
N GLU A 215 5.31 -14.63 -9.85
CA GLU A 215 6.17 -14.47 -11.03
C GLU A 215 6.59 -13.00 -11.23
N LYS A 216 5.72 -12.04 -10.92
CA LYS A 216 6.05 -10.61 -10.93
C LYS A 216 7.14 -10.27 -9.90
N ILE A 217 7.07 -10.85 -8.70
CA ILE A 217 8.10 -10.68 -7.67
C ILE A 217 9.43 -11.28 -8.13
N LEU A 218 9.40 -12.49 -8.72
CA LEU A 218 10.60 -13.12 -9.29
C LEU A 218 11.22 -12.29 -10.42
N TRP A 219 10.39 -11.68 -11.27
CA TRP A 219 10.83 -10.78 -12.31
C TRP A 219 11.55 -9.55 -11.75
N GLN A 220 10.97 -8.88 -10.75
CA GLN A 220 11.61 -7.75 -10.08
C GLN A 220 12.93 -8.16 -9.41
N GLN A 221 12.96 -9.31 -8.72
CA GLN A 221 14.17 -9.85 -8.11
C GLN A 221 15.27 -10.15 -9.14
N THR A 222 14.87 -10.66 -10.32
CA THR A 222 15.79 -10.91 -11.44
C THR A 222 16.45 -9.61 -11.92
N GLN A 223 15.65 -8.55 -12.10
CA GLN A 223 16.14 -7.25 -12.55
C GLN A 223 17.11 -6.64 -11.52
N THR A 224 16.77 -6.70 -10.24
CA THR A 224 17.63 -6.21 -9.15
C THR A 224 18.94 -7.00 -9.08
N ALA A 225 18.88 -8.33 -9.11
CA ALA A 225 20.08 -9.18 -9.07
C ALA A 225 21.00 -8.97 -10.28
N TYR A 226 20.45 -8.72 -11.47
CA TYR A 226 21.25 -8.37 -12.64
C TYR A 226 21.92 -7.01 -12.50
N LYS A 227 21.21 -5.99 -11.99
CA LYS A 227 21.77 -4.65 -11.75
C LYS A 227 22.90 -4.67 -10.72
N THR A 228 22.77 -5.48 -9.67
CA THR A 228 23.78 -5.61 -8.61
C THR A 228 24.90 -6.61 -8.92
N ASN A 229 24.87 -7.25 -10.11
CA ASN A 229 25.78 -8.34 -10.50
C ASN A 229 25.77 -9.55 -9.54
N ASP A 230 24.63 -9.83 -8.91
CA ASP A 230 24.45 -10.96 -8.02
C ASP A 230 24.16 -12.26 -8.81
N LEU A 231 25.26 -12.96 -9.14
CA LEU A 231 25.23 -14.21 -9.89
C LEU A 231 24.51 -15.33 -9.13
N GLU A 232 24.65 -15.38 -7.81
CA GLU A 232 24.07 -16.45 -6.98
C GLU A 232 22.55 -16.34 -6.97
N THR A 233 22.02 -15.12 -6.82
CA THR A 233 20.59 -14.86 -6.83
C THR A 233 19.98 -15.17 -8.21
N LEU A 234 20.67 -14.85 -9.31
CA LEU A 234 20.23 -15.22 -10.66
C LEU A 234 20.20 -16.74 -10.87
N LYS A 235 21.20 -17.48 -10.39
CA LYS A 235 21.19 -18.96 -10.46
C LYS A 235 20.03 -19.54 -9.66
N MET A 236 19.79 -19.04 -8.45
CA MET A 236 18.68 -19.47 -7.60
C MET A 236 17.33 -19.25 -8.28
N ILE A 237 17.14 -18.07 -8.90
CA ILE A 237 15.92 -17.75 -9.64
C ILE A 237 15.76 -18.68 -10.84
N SER A 238 16.83 -18.94 -11.62
CA SER A 238 16.81 -19.91 -12.72
C SER A 238 16.38 -21.31 -12.24
N LEU A 239 16.89 -21.77 -11.09
CA LEU A 239 16.51 -23.05 -10.49
C LEU A 239 15.04 -23.07 -10.02
N LYS A 240 14.53 -21.98 -9.45
CA LYS A 240 13.11 -21.85 -9.07
C LYS A 240 12.16 -21.91 -10.28
N ILE A 241 12.56 -21.30 -11.40
CA ILE A 241 11.79 -21.30 -12.65
C ILE A 241 11.82 -22.68 -13.31
N GLU A 242 12.99 -23.31 -13.40
CA GLU A 242 13.14 -24.66 -13.96
C GLU A 242 12.43 -25.73 -13.11
N GLY A 243 12.28 -25.49 -11.80
CA GLY A 243 11.56 -26.35 -10.86
C GLY A 243 10.05 -26.04 -10.70
N LYS A 244 9.50 -25.05 -11.42
CA LYS A 244 8.09 -24.63 -11.35
C LYS A 244 7.49 -24.63 -9.93
N GLY A 245 8.20 -24.00 -8.99
CA GLY A 245 7.70 -23.72 -7.63
C GLY A 245 8.30 -24.56 -6.50
N ASN A 246 8.96 -25.69 -6.79
CA ASN A 246 9.77 -26.41 -5.81
C ASN A 246 11.22 -26.50 -6.31
N ILE A 247 12.16 -26.12 -5.45
CA ILE A 247 13.57 -26.19 -5.80
C ILE A 247 13.97 -27.66 -5.82
N ILE A 248 14.42 -28.15 -6.98
CA ILE A 248 14.99 -29.49 -7.09
C ILE A 248 16.35 -29.46 -6.40
N VAL A 249 16.36 -29.66 -5.09
CA VAL A 249 17.58 -29.58 -4.25
C VAL A 249 18.64 -30.60 -4.68
N SER A 250 18.23 -31.70 -5.33
CA SER A 250 19.15 -32.68 -5.92
C SER A 250 20.05 -32.11 -7.03
N LYS A 251 19.70 -30.97 -7.63
CA LYS A 251 20.52 -30.26 -8.64
C LYS A 251 21.49 -29.23 -8.05
N VAL A 252 21.43 -28.96 -6.74
CA VAL A 252 22.32 -27.99 -6.09
C VAL A 252 23.68 -28.66 -5.88
N GLU A 253 24.63 -28.40 -6.78
CA GLU A 253 25.96 -29.00 -6.75
C GLU A 253 26.86 -28.36 -5.68
N GLN A 254 26.64 -27.09 -5.35
CA GLN A 254 27.49 -26.31 -4.44
C GLN A 254 26.83 -26.15 -3.06
N ILE A 255 27.61 -26.40 -1.99
CA ILE A 255 27.13 -26.24 -0.61
C ILE A 255 26.72 -24.79 -0.31
N GLY A 256 27.41 -23.79 -0.87
CA GLY A 256 27.07 -22.38 -0.69
C GLY A 256 25.65 -22.03 -1.15
N GLU A 257 25.22 -22.59 -2.30
CA GLU A 257 23.86 -22.41 -2.82
C GLU A 257 22.81 -23.02 -1.89
N LEU A 258 23.11 -24.18 -1.27
CA LEU A 258 22.22 -24.84 -0.30
C LEU A 258 22.10 -24.04 1.01
N ILE A 259 23.21 -23.45 1.48
CA ILE A 259 23.22 -22.57 2.65
C ILE A 259 22.37 -21.32 2.40
N ASN A 260 22.57 -20.66 1.25
CA ASN A 260 21.79 -19.48 0.89
C ASN A 260 20.30 -19.81 0.79
N LEU A 261 19.96 -20.98 0.24
CA LEU A 261 18.59 -21.44 0.19
C LEU A 261 17.99 -21.64 1.59
N CYS A 262 18.72 -22.27 2.52
CA CYS A 262 18.28 -22.39 3.90
C CYS A 262 18.04 -21.01 4.53
N LYS A 263 18.94 -20.04 4.31
CA LYS A 263 18.78 -18.66 4.81
C LYS A 263 17.53 -17.99 4.26
N THR A 264 17.26 -18.12 2.96
CA THR A 264 16.04 -17.54 2.35
C THR A 264 14.78 -18.18 2.95
N LEU A 265 14.75 -19.49 3.14
CA LEU A 265 13.61 -20.17 3.76
C LEU A 265 13.44 -19.81 5.24
N GLU A 266 14.53 -19.62 5.99
CA GLU A 266 14.49 -19.14 7.37
C GLU A 266 13.95 -17.71 7.46
N GLN A 267 14.34 -16.84 6.52
CA GLN A 267 13.78 -15.49 6.41
C GLN A 267 12.27 -15.51 6.11
N GLU A 268 11.83 -16.35 5.17
CA GLU A 268 10.39 -16.55 4.90
C GLU A 268 9.64 -17.11 6.10
N LEU A 269 10.24 -18.05 6.83
CA LEU A 269 9.64 -18.64 8.03
C LEU A 269 9.50 -17.57 9.12
N THR A 270 10.55 -16.77 9.33
CA THR A 270 10.55 -15.68 10.31
C THR A 270 9.53 -14.61 9.93
N SER A 271 9.43 -14.25 8.64
CA SER A 271 8.45 -13.25 8.21
C SER A 271 7.01 -13.73 8.41
N LEU A 272 6.70 -14.99 8.09
CA LEU A 272 5.38 -15.58 8.35
C LEU A 272 5.09 -15.73 9.84
N GLN A 273 6.09 -16.08 10.66
CA GLN A 273 5.94 -16.07 12.11
C GLN A 273 5.64 -14.68 12.64
N ASN A 274 6.35 -13.66 12.16
CA ASN A 274 6.10 -12.27 12.55
C ASN A 274 4.70 -11.80 12.13
N ILE A 275 4.22 -12.19 10.95
CA ILE A 275 2.84 -11.94 10.51
C ILE A 275 1.87 -12.61 11.50
N LYS A 276 2.07 -13.88 11.83
CA LYS A 276 1.24 -14.59 12.81
C LYS A 276 1.24 -13.90 14.17
N GLU A 277 2.38 -13.46 14.68
CA GLU A 277 2.50 -12.76 15.97
C GLU A 277 1.75 -11.42 15.96
N ARG A 278 1.87 -10.63 14.88
CA ARG A 278 1.14 -9.36 14.73
C ARG A 278 -0.38 -9.57 14.71
N ASN A 279 -0.83 -10.63 14.06
CA ASN A 279 -2.25 -10.94 13.96
C ASN A 279 -2.84 -11.53 15.25
N LYS A 280 -2.03 -11.89 16.27
CA LYS A 280 -2.57 -12.47 17.53
C LYS A 280 -3.55 -11.55 18.26
N GLY A 281 -3.38 -10.24 18.11
CA GLY A 281 -4.28 -9.25 18.70
C GLY A 281 -5.58 -9.07 17.92
N GLU A 282 -5.65 -9.54 16.67
CA GLU A 282 -6.82 -9.30 15.85
C GLU A 282 -8.01 -10.18 16.29
N PRO A 283 -9.22 -9.60 16.39
CA PRO A 283 -10.45 -10.34 16.73
C PRO A 283 -10.66 -11.60 15.90
N LEU A 284 -10.31 -11.54 14.62
CA LEU A 284 -10.42 -12.63 13.67
C LEU A 284 -9.52 -13.81 14.04
N TYR A 285 -8.25 -13.54 14.36
CA TYR A 285 -7.30 -14.57 14.76
C TYR A 285 -7.66 -15.18 16.13
N GLN A 286 -8.12 -14.35 17.06
CA GLN A 286 -8.63 -14.82 18.35
C GLN A 286 -9.86 -15.72 18.18
N PHE A 287 -10.76 -15.38 17.25
CA PHE A 287 -11.91 -16.20 16.91
C PHE A 287 -11.50 -17.57 16.37
N TRP A 288 -10.56 -17.61 15.43
CA TRP A 288 -10.01 -18.86 14.91
C TRP A 288 -9.37 -19.72 16.01
N LEU A 289 -8.61 -19.09 16.91
CA LEU A 289 -8.02 -19.77 18.06
C LEU A 289 -9.08 -20.26 19.06
N SER A 290 -10.22 -19.56 19.13
CA SER A 290 -11.31 -19.86 20.06
C SER A 290 -12.05 -21.16 19.76
N GLU A 291 -11.92 -21.71 18.54
CA GLU A 291 -12.43 -23.04 18.19
C GLU A 291 -11.87 -24.11 19.14
N LYS A 292 -10.60 -23.95 19.55
CA LYS A 292 -9.94 -24.84 20.52
C LYS A 292 -10.07 -24.35 21.97
N GLN A 293 -10.42 -23.08 22.18
CA GLN A 293 -10.38 -22.42 23.48
C GLN A 293 -11.64 -21.57 23.73
N PRO A 294 -12.70 -22.13 24.36
CA PRO A 294 -13.98 -21.44 24.52
C PRO A 294 -13.90 -20.20 25.42
N LYS A 295 -12.88 -20.11 26.30
CA LYS A 295 -12.64 -18.93 27.14
C LYS A 295 -12.29 -17.70 26.30
N ILE A 296 -11.49 -17.87 25.24
CA ILE A 296 -11.13 -16.79 24.30
C ILE A 296 -12.41 -16.26 23.63
N ARG A 297 -13.31 -17.15 23.21
CA ARG A 297 -14.57 -16.76 22.57
C ARG A 297 -15.45 -15.88 23.46
N LYS A 298 -15.51 -16.19 24.76
CA LYS A 298 -16.25 -15.36 25.72
C LYS A 298 -15.61 -13.99 25.87
N HIS A 299 -14.29 -13.94 26.08
CA HIS A 299 -13.58 -12.66 26.21
C HIS A 299 -13.75 -11.79 24.96
N LEU A 300 -13.54 -12.37 23.78
CA LEU A 300 -13.73 -11.73 22.48
C LEU A 300 -15.15 -11.17 22.33
N LYS A 301 -16.17 -11.94 22.75
CA LYS A 301 -17.57 -11.47 22.73
C LYS A 301 -17.75 -10.22 23.60
N TYR A 302 -17.20 -10.21 24.81
CA TYR A 302 -17.30 -9.05 25.72
C TYR A 302 -16.54 -7.82 25.18
N GLU A 303 -15.36 -8.02 24.61
CA GLU A 303 -14.56 -6.95 24.01
C GLU A 303 -15.33 -6.28 22.86
N ILE A 304 -15.80 -7.08 21.90
CA ILE A 304 -16.58 -6.59 20.75
C ILE A 304 -17.87 -5.90 21.22
N ALA A 305 -18.60 -6.49 22.16
CA ALA A 305 -19.82 -5.88 22.71
C ALA A 305 -19.52 -4.49 23.30
N GLY A 306 -18.44 -4.37 24.06
CA GLY A 306 -18.03 -3.09 24.65
C GLY A 306 -17.63 -2.05 23.59
N ASP A 307 -17.01 -2.46 22.48
CA ASP A 307 -16.72 -1.58 21.36
C ASP A 307 -17.98 -1.09 20.65
N LEU A 308 -18.93 -2.00 20.38
CA LEU A 308 -20.21 -1.65 19.75
C LEU A 308 -21.03 -0.69 20.63
N GLU A 309 -21.02 -0.90 21.95
CA GLU A 309 -21.68 -0.01 22.90
C GLU A 309 -21.05 1.39 22.89
N ARG A 310 -19.71 1.48 22.91
CA ARG A 310 -18.99 2.76 22.78
C ARG A 310 -19.31 3.48 21.47
N GLN A 311 -19.34 2.77 20.36
CA GLN A 311 -19.71 3.34 19.06
C GLN A 311 -21.15 3.83 19.06
N THR A 312 -22.08 3.04 19.59
CA THR A 312 -23.49 3.39 19.70
C THR A 312 -23.67 4.67 20.52
N TYR A 313 -22.97 4.78 21.65
CA TYR A 313 -22.98 5.98 22.48
C TYR A 313 -22.49 7.22 21.72
N ARG A 314 -21.36 7.09 20.99
CA ARG A 314 -20.82 8.19 20.17
C ARG A 314 -21.81 8.65 19.10
N LEU A 315 -22.39 7.72 18.33
CA LEU A 315 -23.37 8.06 17.30
C LEU A 315 -24.62 8.69 17.90
N LYS A 316 -25.13 8.18 19.03
CA LYS A 316 -26.25 8.82 19.74
C LYS A 316 -25.94 10.25 20.18
N SER A 317 -24.70 10.53 20.63
CA SER A 317 -24.28 11.90 20.96
C SER A 317 -24.29 12.79 19.73
N PHE A 318 -23.67 12.35 18.63
CA PHE A 318 -23.64 13.13 17.38
C PHE A 318 -25.03 13.38 16.82
N LEU A 319 -25.91 12.37 16.85
CA LEU A 319 -27.28 12.53 16.41
C LEU A 319 -28.05 13.54 17.29
N ARG A 320 -27.81 13.54 18.61
CA ARG A 320 -28.40 14.52 19.53
C ARG A 320 -27.93 15.93 19.20
N GLU A 321 -26.64 16.14 18.98
CA GLU A 321 -26.05 17.43 18.60
C GLU A 321 -26.65 17.93 17.28
N ALA A 322 -26.67 17.07 16.24
CA ALA A 322 -27.27 17.41 14.95
C ALA A 322 -28.76 17.78 15.07
N ASN A 323 -29.52 17.06 15.89
CA ASN A 323 -30.94 17.38 16.13
C ASN A 323 -31.10 18.72 16.86
N GLN A 324 -30.25 19.04 17.84
CA GLN A 324 -30.29 20.32 18.54
C GLN A 324 -29.98 21.49 17.59
N GLU A 325 -29.02 21.33 16.69
CA GLU A 325 -28.71 22.32 15.67
C GLU A 325 -29.88 22.52 14.70
N LEU A 326 -30.52 21.44 14.26
CA LEU A 326 -31.72 21.53 13.40
C LEU A 326 -32.88 22.22 14.11
N GLU A 327 -33.15 21.90 15.37
CA GLU A 327 -34.16 22.59 16.17
C GLU A 327 -33.85 24.08 16.32
N PHE A 328 -32.57 24.42 16.53
CA PHE A 328 -32.14 25.81 16.60
C PHE A 328 -32.39 26.56 15.30
N LEU A 329 -32.01 25.98 14.14
CA LEU A 329 -32.30 26.57 12.83
C LEU A 329 -33.81 26.71 12.59
N ALA A 330 -34.59 25.69 12.94
CA ALA A 330 -36.04 25.72 12.83
C ALA A 330 -36.64 26.86 13.66
N ARG A 331 -36.23 27.03 14.93
CA ARG A 331 -36.69 28.14 15.79
C ARG A 331 -36.25 29.50 15.27
N LYS A 332 -35.04 29.59 14.69
CA LYS A 332 -34.48 30.85 14.16
C LYS A 332 -35.16 31.31 12.87
N TYR A 333 -35.61 30.39 12.01
CA TYR A 333 -36.04 30.69 10.65
C TYR A 333 -37.51 30.38 10.30
N ARG A 334 -38.22 29.64 11.17
CA ARG A 334 -39.69 29.56 11.17
C ARG A 334 -40.25 30.93 11.49
#